data_AF-A0AAW7C8K3-F1
#
_entry.id   AF-A0AAW7C8K3-F1
#
_cell.length_a   1.000
_cell.length_b   1.000
_cell.length_c   1.000
_cell.angle_alpha   90.00
_cell.angle_beta   90.00
_cell.angle_gamma   90.00
#
_symmetry.space_group_name_H-M   'P 1'
#
loop_
_entity.id
_entity.type
_entity.pdbx_description
1 polymer ?
#
loop_
_entity_poly.entity_id
_entity_poly.type
_entity_poly.pdbx_seq_one_letter_code
_entity_poly.pdbx_strand_id
1 'polypeptide(L)'
;MYVPEKWYESLQVKNNDGRVRAGDLVARDIRIKTENGKIERNHISGDTITAEANDGSSTLENVKASLVKVKSENGKIVLKNLDSRVSGKAGDGSILFTTRHLNHPVELRAIDGNIKIQTEENPANATIRASAEDGRVDIFGSSDGNRVFGSGKPLIQLFTADGNIAVEKTK
;
A
#
# COMPACT_ATOMS: atom_id res chain seq x y z
N MET A 1 27.30 -9.99 -26.25
CA MET A 1 26.11 -10.86 -26.15
C MET A 1 25.26 -10.31 -25.03
N TYR A 2 24.12 -9.69 -25.35
CA TYR A 2 23.19 -9.13 -24.36
C TYR A 2 22.16 -10.21 -24.04
N VAL A 3 22.11 -10.65 -22.79
CA VAL A 3 21.05 -11.55 -22.31
C VAL A 3 19.96 -10.65 -21.74
N PRO A 4 18.77 -10.58 -22.36
CA PRO A 4 17.68 -9.76 -21.85
C PRO A 4 17.27 -10.21 -20.46
N GLU A 5 16.81 -9.28 -19.63
CA GLU A 5 16.14 -9.62 -18.38
C GLU A 5 14.98 -10.60 -18.65
N LYS A 6 14.87 -11.63 -17.81
CA LYS A 6 13.78 -12.62 -17.91
C LYS A 6 12.47 -11.93 -17.55
N TRP A 7 11.67 -11.63 -18.57
CA TRP A 7 10.32 -11.12 -18.44
C TRP A 7 9.33 -12.27 -18.30
N TYR A 8 8.68 -12.40 -17.14
CA TYR A 8 7.64 -13.42 -16.95
C TYR A 8 6.26 -12.84 -17.26
N GLU A 9 5.41 -13.61 -17.94
CA GLU A 9 4.01 -13.20 -18.12
C GLU A 9 3.26 -13.21 -16.79
N SER A 10 3.40 -14.28 -16.01
CA SER A 10 2.77 -14.37 -14.70
C SER A 10 3.62 -15.16 -13.70
N LEU A 11 3.56 -14.75 -12.44
CA LEU A 11 4.13 -15.46 -11.30
C LEU A 11 3.05 -15.64 -10.23
N GLN A 12 2.80 -16.89 -9.82
CA GLN A 12 1.91 -17.21 -8.71
C GLN A 12 2.66 -17.98 -7.63
N VAL A 13 2.57 -17.49 -6.39
CA VAL A 13 3.11 -18.15 -5.20
C VAL A 13 2.00 -18.35 -4.18
N LYS A 14 1.86 -19.57 -3.67
CA LYS A 14 0.97 -19.91 -2.55
C LYS A 14 1.81 -20.54 -1.44
N ASN A 15 1.62 -20.09 -0.21
CA ASN A 15 2.34 -20.60 0.95
C ASN A 15 1.40 -20.66 2.15
N ASN A 16 1.26 -21.84 2.77
CA ASN A 16 0.36 -21.97 3.92
C ASN A 16 1.00 -21.36 5.15
N ASP A 17 2.22 -21.76 5.49
CA ASP A 17 2.97 -21.20 6.62
C ASP A 17 4.38 -20.76 6.22
N GLY A 18 4.85 -19.68 6.84
CA GLY A 18 6.25 -19.26 6.77
C GLY A 18 6.47 -17.88 6.14
N ARG A 19 7.54 -17.73 5.37
CA ARG A 19 7.96 -16.43 4.81
C ARG A 19 8.15 -16.54 3.31
N VAL A 20 7.43 -15.70 2.56
CA VAL A 20 7.63 -15.52 1.13
C VAL A 20 8.46 -14.27 0.89
N ARG A 21 9.60 -14.44 0.21
CA ARG A 21 10.46 -13.34 -0.23
C ARG A 21 10.54 -13.32 -1.74
N ALA A 22 10.23 -12.19 -2.35
CA ALA A 22 10.50 -11.93 -3.76
C ALA A 22 11.33 -10.65 -3.88
N GLY A 23 12.45 -10.74 -4.58
CA GLY A 23 13.38 -9.65 -4.81
C GLY A 23 13.75 -9.57 -6.28
N ASP A 24 13.97 -8.36 -6.80
CA ASP A 24 14.53 -8.12 -8.14
C ASP A 24 13.77 -8.89 -9.24
N LEU A 25 12.45 -8.71 -9.26
CA LEU A 25 11.53 -9.48 -10.11
C LEU A 25 10.81 -8.57 -11.10
N VAL A 26 10.86 -8.97 -12.37
CA VAL A 26 10.12 -8.34 -13.47
C VAL A 26 9.12 -9.33 -14.06
N ALA A 27 7.83 -9.06 -13.90
CA ALA A 27 6.77 -9.88 -14.46
C ALA A 27 5.51 -9.05 -14.71
N ARG A 28 4.71 -9.39 -15.72
CA ARG A 28 3.47 -8.65 -16.00
C ARG A 28 2.48 -8.75 -14.84
N ASP A 29 2.21 -9.97 -14.40
CA ASP A 29 1.22 -10.27 -13.36
C ASP A 29 1.86 -11.06 -12.20
N ILE A 30 1.90 -10.49 -11.00
CA ILE A 30 2.49 -11.13 -9.80
C ILE A 30 1.41 -11.34 -8.75
N ARG A 31 1.18 -12.58 -8.34
CA ARG A 31 0.21 -12.93 -7.30
C ARG A 31 0.86 -13.78 -6.21
N ILE A 32 0.94 -13.24 -5.00
CA ILE A 32 1.44 -13.96 -3.82
C ILE A 32 0.29 -14.10 -2.82
N LYS A 33 0.02 -15.31 -2.38
CA LYS A 33 -0.94 -15.59 -1.31
C LYS A 33 -0.28 -16.38 -0.19
N THR A 34 -0.50 -15.97 1.05
CA THR A 34 -0.12 -16.73 2.24
C THR A 34 -1.27 -16.86 3.22
N GLU A 35 -1.34 -17.98 3.95
CA GLU A 35 -2.32 -18.16 5.03
C GLU A 35 -1.75 -17.60 6.34
N ASN A 36 -0.69 -18.18 6.90
CA ASN A 36 -0.02 -17.70 8.11
C ASN A 36 1.46 -17.37 7.83
N GLY A 37 1.72 -16.18 7.30
CA GLY A 37 3.06 -15.87 6.84
C GLY A 37 3.38 -14.41 6.58
N LYS A 38 4.68 -14.16 6.45
CA LYS A 38 5.21 -12.84 6.10
C LYS A 38 5.50 -12.78 4.60
N ILE A 39 4.92 -11.81 3.91
CA ILE A 39 5.27 -11.48 2.52
C ILE A 39 6.23 -10.30 2.54
N GLU A 40 7.43 -10.47 1.99
CA GLU A 40 8.40 -9.40 1.78
C GLU A 40 8.72 -9.29 0.28
N ARG A 41 8.46 -8.12 -0.29
CA ARG A 41 8.74 -7.81 -1.70
C ARG A 41 9.63 -6.59 -1.80
N ASN A 42 10.73 -6.68 -2.55
CA ASN A 42 11.64 -5.58 -2.80
C ASN A 42 12.03 -5.52 -4.28
N HIS A 43 12.09 -4.33 -4.88
CA HIS A 43 12.47 -4.14 -6.29
C HIS A 43 11.64 -5.00 -7.25
N ILE A 44 10.33 -4.73 -7.30
CA ILE A 44 9.39 -5.45 -8.16
C ILE A 44 8.89 -4.51 -9.25
N SER A 45 8.89 -4.98 -10.50
CA SER A 45 8.31 -4.28 -11.64
C SER A 45 7.28 -5.14 -12.35
N GLY A 46 6.13 -4.55 -12.72
CA GLY A 46 5.07 -5.26 -13.42
C GLY A 46 3.84 -4.42 -13.73
N ASP A 47 2.79 -5.01 -14.31
CA ASP A 47 1.52 -4.32 -14.51
C ASP A 47 0.65 -4.43 -13.27
N THR A 48 0.44 -5.66 -12.80
CA THR A 48 -0.42 -5.94 -11.64
C THR A 48 0.31 -6.76 -10.59
N ILE A 49 0.30 -6.27 -9.35
CA ILE A 49 0.91 -6.93 -8.21
C ILE A 49 -0.17 -7.14 -7.13
N THR A 50 -0.45 -8.39 -6.78
CA THR A 50 -1.40 -8.77 -5.73
C THR A 50 -0.66 -9.49 -4.60
N ALA A 51 -0.84 -9.05 -3.36
CA ALA A 51 -0.48 -9.83 -2.15
C ALA A 51 -1.70 -10.03 -1.26
N GLU A 52 -1.89 -11.26 -0.80
CA GLU A 52 -2.95 -11.63 0.14
C GLU A 52 -2.31 -12.41 1.29
N ALA A 53 -2.52 -11.97 2.53
CA ALA A 53 -2.14 -12.68 3.74
C ALA A 53 -3.39 -12.81 4.64
N ASN A 54 -3.63 -13.98 5.26
CA ASN A 54 -4.68 -14.06 6.27
C ASN A 54 -4.11 -13.60 7.62
N ASP A 55 -3.13 -14.34 8.15
CA ASP A 55 -2.40 -14.01 9.36
C ASP A 55 -0.93 -13.68 9.03
N GLY A 56 -0.45 -12.52 9.48
CA GLY A 56 0.94 -12.09 9.26
C GLY A 56 1.07 -10.75 8.55
N SER A 57 2.30 -10.33 8.21
CA SER A 57 2.54 -8.98 7.66
C SER A 57 2.92 -9.02 6.19
N SER A 58 2.42 -8.03 5.45
CA SER A 58 2.77 -7.81 4.03
C SER A 58 3.59 -6.54 3.91
N THR A 59 4.87 -6.69 3.53
CA THR A 59 5.79 -5.58 3.27
C THR A 59 6.13 -5.51 1.79
N LEU A 60 5.87 -4.37 1.16
CA LEU A 60 6.25 -4.07 -0.21
C LEU A 60 7.14 -2.83 -0.21
N GLU A 61 8.29 -2.93 -0.87
CA GLU A 61 9.29 -1.87 -0.94
C GLU A 61 9.80 -1.73 -2.37
N ASN A 62 9.99 -0.49 -2.83
CA ASN A 62 10.56 -0.14 -4.15
C ASN A 62 9.83 -0.87 -5.29
N VAL A 63 8.54 -0.58 -5.46
CA VAL A 63 7.68 -1.24 -6.45
C VAL A 63 7.27 -0.25 -7.53
N LYS A 64 7.44 -0.64 -8.79
CA LYS A 64 6.94 0.10 -9.95
C LYS A 64 5.89 -0.73 -10.66
N ALA A 65 4.64 -0.30 -10.62
CA ALA A 65 3.58 -1.03 -11.29
C ALA A 65 2.40 -0.15 -11.72
N SER A 66 1.55 -0.65 -12.60
CA SER A 66 0.29 0.03 -12.89
C SER A 66 -0.67 -0.06 -11.71
N LEU A 67 -0.72 -1.23 -11.04
CA LEU A 67 -1.65 -1.48 -9.93
C LEU A 67 -1.04 -2.42 -8.88
N VAL A 68 -1.06 -1.97 -7.63
CA VAL A 68 -0.73 -2.77 -6.45
C VAL A 68 -1.99 -3.00 -5.61
N LYS A 69 -2.31 -4.27 -5.35
CA LYS A 69 -3.37 -4.73 -4.46
C LYS A 69 -2.76 -5.49 -3.28
N VAL A 70 -3.08 -5.09 -2.06
CA VAL A 70 -2.63 -5.78 -0.86
C VAL A 70 -3.81 -5.99 0.08
N LYS A 71 -4.01 -7.24 0.52
CA LYS A 71 -5.01 -7.59 1.53
C LYS A 71 -4.33 -8.32 2.69
N SER A 72 -4.68 -7.94 3.92
CA SER A 72 -4.34 -8.66 5.14
C SER A 72 -5.61 -8.86 5.97
N GLU A 73 -5.84 -10.03 6.56
CA GLU A 73 -6.99 -10.23 7.47
C GLU A 73 -6.61 -9.81 8.89
N ASN A 74 -5.57 -10.38 9.49
CA ASN A 74 -5.16 -10.11 10.87
C ASN A 74 -3.69 -9.64 10.94
N GLY A 75 -3.36 -8.56 10.24
CA GLY A 75 -1.95 -8.25 10.02
C GLY A 75 -1.62 -6.88 9.47
N LYS A 76 -0.34 -6.51 9.62
CA LYS A 76 0.18 -5.21 9.23
C LYS A 76 0.54 -5.18 7.75
N ILE A 77 0.04 -4.17 7.04
CA ILE A 77 0.48 -3.83 5.68
C ILE A 77 1.49 -2.69 5.76
N VAL A 78 2.67 -2.88 5.18
CA VAL A 78 3.71 -1.86 5.05
C VAL A 78 4.04 -1.66 3.59
N LEU A 79 3.82 -0.45 3.09
CA LEU A 79 4.10 -0.05 1.71
C LEU A 79 5.15 1.05 1.73
N LYS A 80 6.22 0.92 0.94
CA LYS A 80 7.31 1.89 0.88
C LYS A 80 7.74 2.14 -0.55
N ASN A 81 7.76 3.40 -0.97
CA ASN A 81 8.24 3.81 -2.30
C ASN A 81 7.56 3.05 -3.44
N LEU A 82 6.24 3.19 -3.53
CA LEU A 82 5.42 2.61 -4.60
C LEU A 82 5.13 3.68 -5.67
N ASP A 83 5.61 3.45 -6.89
CA ASP A 83 5.24 4.21 -8.08
C ASP A 83 4.12 3.46 -8.80
N SER A 84 2.90 3.54 -8.24
CA SER A 84 1.74 2.79 -8.72
C SER A 84 0.41 3.30 -8.16
N ARG A 85 -0.71 2.92 -8.80
CA ARG A 85 -2.03 2.97 -8.14
C ARG A 85 -2.06 1.91 -7.03
N VAL A 86 -2.51 2.30 -5.84
CA VAL A 86 -2.51 1.41 -4.66
C VAL A 86 -3.94 1.14 -4.17
N SER A 87 -4.25 -0.12 -3.87
CA SER A 87 -5.43 -0.55 -3.12
C SER A 87 -5.01 -1.47 -1.98
N GLY A 88 -5.17 -1.02 -0.74
CA GLY A 88 -4.80 -1.74 0.48
C GLY A 88 -6.01 -2.00 1.36
N LYS A 89 -6.18 -3.23 1.86
CA LYS A 89 -7.26 -3.61 2.78
C LYS A 89 -6.73 -4.41 3.96
N ALA A 90 -7.03 -3.97 5.18
CA ALA A 90 -6.76 -4.70 6.42
C ALA A 90 -8.08 -5.01 7.15
N GLY A 91 -8.20 -6.19 7.76
CA GLY A 91 -9.27 -6.52 8.72
C GLY A 91 -8.91 -5.97 10.10
N ASP A 92 -8.27 -6.82 10.90
CA ASP A 92 -7.63 -6.50 12.18
C ASP A 92 -6.14 -6.22 11.97
N GLY A 93 -5.82 -4.99 11.58
CA GLY A 93 -4.44 -4.64 11.24
C GLY A 93 -4.25 -3.22 10.76
N SER A 94 -3.03 -2.71 10.95
CA SER A 94 -2.66 -1.37 10.52
C SER A 94 -2.07 -1.32 9.13
N ILE A 95 -2.29 -0.21 8.43
CA ILE A 95 -1.67 0.08 7.14
C ILE A 95 -0.71 1.26 7.33
N LEU A 96 0.56 1.05 7.00
CA LEU A 96 1.57 2.10 6.92
C LEU A 96 2.01 2.26 5.46
N PHE A 97 1.86 3.46 4.90
CA PHE A 97 2.35 3.79 3.57
C PHE A 97 3.32 4.96 3.62
N THR A 98 4.59 4.70 3.32
CA THR A 98 5.63 5.72 3.21
C THR A 98 5.98 5.96 1.74
N THR A 99 5.92 7.21 1.27
CA THR A 99 6.24 7.57 -0.11
C THR A 99 6.86 8.96 -0.18
N ARG A 100 7.59 9.28 -1.26
CA ARG A 100 8.08 10.65 -1.45
C ARG A 100 6.95 11.62 -1.78
N HIS A 101 6.12 11.22 -2.74
CA HIS A 101 5.01 12.03 -3.26
C HIS A 101 3.76 11.17 -3.43
N LEU A 102 2.58 11.81 -3.36
CA LEU A 102 1.28 11.18 -3.59
C LEU A 102 0.76 11.51 -5.01
N ASN A 103 1.49 11.02 -6.01
CA ASN A 103 1.22 11.34 -7.43
C ASN A 103 0.27 10.33 -8.11
N HIS A 104 -0.08 9.24 -7.43
CA HIS A 104 -0.98 8.20 -7.93
C HIS A 104 -2.22 8.03 -7.04
N PRO A 105 -3.33 7.49 -7.58
CA PRO A 105 -4.50 7.19 -6.76
C PRO A 105 -4.20 6.13 -5.71
N VAL A 106 -4.73 6.32 -4.50
CA VAL A 106 -4.54 5.45 -3.36
C VAL A 106 -5.89 5.20 -2.71
N GLU A 107 -6.23 3.94 -2.46
CA GLU A 107 -7.37 3.55 -1.65
C GLU A 107 -6.91 2.62 -0.53
N LEU A 108 -7.00 3.06 0.73
CA LEU A 108 -6.65 2.26 1.90
C LEU A 108 -7.87 2.11 2.80
N ARG A 109 -8.16 0.88 3.22
CA ARG A 109 -9.27 0.56 4.13
C ARG A 109 -8.81 -0.36 5.26
N ALA A 110 -9.19 -0.05 6.49
CA ALA A 110 -9.04 -0.91 7.65
C ALA A 110 -10.42 -1.14 8.29
N ILE A 111 -10.62 -2.25 9.01
CA ILE A 111 -11.81 -2.44 9.85
C ILE A 111 -11.44 -2.09 11.29
N ASP A 112 -10.55 -2.84 11.91
CA ASP A 112 -9.93 -2.52 13.21
C ASP A 112 -8.44 -2.25 12.97
N GLY A 113 -8.09 -0.97 12.89
CA GLY A 113 -6.70 -0.59 12.73
C GLY A 113 -6.47 0.82 12.23
N ASN A 114 -5.24 1.28 12.48
CA ASN A 114 -4.81 2.60 12.05
C ASN A 114 -4.35 2.60 10.59
N ILE A 115 -4.67 3.67 9.87
CA ILE A 115 -4.08 3.97 8.56
C ILE A 115 -3.13 5.15 8.72
N LYS A 116 -1.87 4.98 8.36
CA LYS A 116 -0.87 6.03 8.40
C LYS A 116 -0.21 6.20 7.03
N ILE A 117 -0.27 7.41 6.48
CA ILE A 117 0.51 7.82 5.32
C ILE A 117 1.59 8.80 5.75
N GLN A 118 2.81 8.55 5.32
CA GLN A 118 3.98 9.40 5.57
C GLN A 118 4.57 9.84 4.25
N THR A 119 4.66 11.16 4.03
CA THR A 119 5.21 11.73 2.79
C THR A 119 6.49 12.54 3.02
N GLU A 120 7.48 12.45 2.14
CA GLU A 120 8.67 13.33 2.22
C GLU A 120 8.33 14.78 1.89
N GLU A 121 7.35 14.99 1.01
CA GLU A 121 6.89 16.31 0.61
C GLU A 121 5.39 16.48 0.83
N ASN A 122 4.94 17.74 0.95
CA ASN A 122 3.51 18.02 0.93
C ASN A 122 2.96 17.74 -0.49
N PRO A 123 1.73 17.21 -0.62
CA PRO A 123 1.14 16.98 -1.93
C PRO A 123 1.01 18.30 -2.70
N ALA A 124 1.61 18.36 -3.89
CA ALA A 124 1.45 19.52 -4.78
C ALA A 124 0.07 19.53 -5.44
N ASN A 125 -0.41 18.36 -5.85
CA ASN A 125 -1.70 18.14 -6.50
C ASN A 125 -2.31 16.85 -5.96
N ALA A 126 -3.37 16.92 -5.15
CA ALA A 126 -4.08 15.74 -4.65
C ALA A 126 -5.40 16.15 -3.98
N THR A 127 -6.35 15.24 -3.90
CA THR A 127 -7.45 15.32 -2.94
C THR A 127 -7.28 14.19 -1.93
N ILE A 128 -7.26 14.50 -0.65
CA ILE A 128 -7.24 13.50 0.43
C ILE A 128 -8.63 13.48 1.06
N ARG A 129 -9.28 12.32 1.05
CA ARG A 129 -10.52 12.04 1.75
C ARG A 129 -10.28 10.93 2.75
N ALA A 130 -10.39 11.24 4.03
CA ALA A 130 -10.25 10.33 5.14
C ALA A 130 -11.52 10.34 6.00
N SER A 131 -11.96 9.15 6.40
CA SER A 131 -13.11 8.97 7.28
C SER A 131 -12.81 7.86 8.27
N ALA A 132 -12.90 8.16 9.57
CA ALA A 132 -12.88 7.19 10.64
C ALA A 132 -14.27 7.18 11.29
N GLU A 133 -14.91 6.02 11.45
CA GLU A 133 -16.22 5.94 12.12
C GLU A 133 -16.07 6.06 13.65
N ASP A 134 -15.18 5.26 14.24
CA ASP A 134 -14.75 5.35 15.63
C ASP A 134 -13.23 5.60 15.70
N GLY A 135 -12.86 6.86 15.68
CA GLY A 135 -11.47 7.27 15.79
C GLY A 135 -11.23 8.68 15.31
N ARG A 136 -9.96 9.03 15.12
CA ARG A 136 -9.54 10.38 14.73
C ARG A 136 -8.96 10.40 13.34
N VAL A 137 -9.23 11.49 12.64
CA VAL A 137 -8.58 11.84 11.38
C VAL A 137 -7.64 13.00 11.64
N ASP A 138 -6.39 12.89 11.18
CA ASP A 138 -5.40 13.96 11.15
C ASP A 138 -4.76 14.00 9.75
N ILE A 139 -4.98 15.09 9.01
CA ILE A 139 -4.37 15.35 7.71
C ILE A 139 -3.48 16.60 7.82
N PHE A 140 -2.18 16.38 8.03
CA PHE A 140 -1.16 17.43 8.22
C PHE A 140 -1.53 18.42 9.34
N GLY A 141 -1.91 17.90 10.52
CA GLY A 141 -2.28 18.65 11.72
C GLY A 141 -3.73 19.16 11.73
N SER A 142 -4.55 18.74 10.76
CA SER A 142 -5.95 19.16 10.61
C SER A 142 -6.89 17.99 10.85
N SER A 143 -7.95 18.19 11.62
CA SER A 143 -9.02 17.20 11.81
C SER A 143 -10.03 17.14 10.65
N ASP A 144 -9.88 18.00 9.63
CA ASP A 144 -10.72 17.95 8.43
C ASP A 144 -10.38 16.72 7.59
N GLY A 145 -11.37 15.83 7.42
CA GLY A 145 -11.25 14.62 6.63
C GLY A 145 -11.22 14.84 5.12
N ASN A 146 -11.44 16.05 4.62
CA ASN A 146 -11.39 16.33 3.19
C ASN A 146 -10.48 17.53 2.87
N ARG A 147 -9.34 17.28 2.22
CA ARG A 147 -8.38 18.33 1.90
C ARG A 147 -7.96 18.27 0.43
N VAL A 148 -8.01 19.42 -0.24
CA VAL A 148 -7.65 19.56 -1.66
C VAL A 148 -6.35 20.36 -1.79
N PHE A 149 -5.43 19.86 -2.62
CA PHE A 149 -4.14 20.46 -2.94
C PHE A 149 -4.05 20.67 -4.46
N GLY A 150 -3.63 21.86 -4.88
CA GLY A 150 -3.44 22.21 -6.29
C GLY A 150 -4.66 21.88 -7.16
N SER A 151 -4.45 21.14 -8.25
CA SER A 151 -5.50 20.68 -9.17
C SER A 151 -6.48 19.65 -8.58
N GLY A 152 -6.21 19.12 -7.38
CA GLY A 152 -7.07 18.14 -6.71
C GLY A 152 -6.98 16.70 -7.24
N LYS A 153 -6.03 16.40 -8.13
CA LYS A 153 -5.78 15.04 -8.64
C LYS A 153 -4.34 14.61 -8.36
N PRO A 154 -4.11 13.36 -7.91
CA PRO A 154 -5.06 12.24 -7.81
C PRO A 154 -5.92 12.24 -6.53
N LEU A 155 -6.86 11.30 -6.44
CA LEU A 155 -7.65 11.05 -5.23
C LEU A 155 -6.94 10.03 -4.32
N ILE A 156 -6.80 10.39 -3.05
CA ILE A 156 -6.29 9.57 -1.95
C ILE A 156 -7.47 9.34 -1.00
N GLN A 157 -7.96 8.11 -0.94
CA GLN A 157 -9.14 7.74 -0.16
C GLN A 157 -8.75 6.78 0.97
N LEU A 158 -9.07 7.17 2.19
CA LEU A 158 -8.71 6.47 3.42
C LEU A 158 -9.99 6.22 4.24
N PHE A 159 -10.14 5.02 4.76
CA PHE A 159 -11.28 4.68 5.60
C PHE A 159 -10.89 3.68 6.69
N THR A 160 -11.33 3.92 7.92
CA THR A 160 -11.30 2.91 8.98
C THR A 160 -12.61 2.90 9.74
N ALA A 161 -13.05 1.72 10.19
CA ALA A 161 -14.24 1.63 11.03
C ALA A 161 -13.87 1.93 12.50
N ASP A 162 -12.88 1.22 13.04
CA ASP A 162 -12.29 1.46 14.37
C ASP A 162 -10.79 1.73 14.22
N GLY A 163 -10.36 2.94 14.56
CA GLY A 163 -8.97 3.34 14.52
C GLY A 163 -8.74 4.74 13.95
N ASN A 164 -7.48 5.15 13.94
CA ASN A 164 -7.09 6.50 13.54
C ASN A 164 -6.51 6.53 12.12
N ILE A 165 -6.77 7.63 11.43
CA ILE A 165 -6.16 7.95 10.15
C ILE A 165 -5.23 9.13 10.33
N ALA A 166 -3.96 8.98 9.94
CA ALA A 166 -2.97 10.05 9.96
C ALA A 166 -2.28 10.19 8.60
N VAL A 167 -2.19 11.41 8.09
CA VAL A 167 -1.35 11.77 6.94
C VAL A 167 -0.38 12.87 7.40
N GLU A 168 0.91 12.57 7.39
CA GLU A 168 1.93 13.47 7.92
C GLU A 168 3.17 13.53 7.02
N LYS A 169 3.95 14.59 7.19
CA LYS A 169 5.27 14.68 6.56
C LYS A 169 6.29 13.89 7.39
N THR A 170 7.20 13.15 6.76
CA THR A 170 8.37 12.62 7.47
C THR A 170 9.23 13.77 8.01
N LYS A 171 9.75 13.58 9.22
CA LYS A 171 10.70 14.51 9.83
C LYS A 171 12.04 14.50 9.10
#